data_AF-A0A829YCG2-F1
#
_entry.id   AF-A0A829YCG2-F1
#
_cell.length_a   1.000
_cell.length_b   1.000
_cell.length_c   1.000
_cell.angle_alpha   90.00
_cell.angle_beta   90.00
_cell.angle_gamma   90.00
#
_symmetry.space_group_name_H-M   'P 1'
#
loop_
_entity.id
_entity.type
_entity.pdbx_description
1 polymer ?
#
loop_
_entity_poly.entity_id
_entity_poly.type
_entity_poly.pdbx_seq_one_letter_code
_entity_poly.pdbx_strand_id
1 'polypeptide(L)'
;MSSLVIRSAARFPTARVALSCVALAVLSACSRGGEQASTLPSEPAELTWARTALERNPRYEVLASDTQTKVFTVRDRSTGQVQTINLNDLAAAPIAQLKSASVASATPLPAPEATTAAVPAAPAAAAAPASPAAPAEPAQVDNSPAAAAERAQAAESNYTIDRTGGTLRVSGPGVSIVSSGRGDASTRSNAAGVRASEPIICEGKRMLKLDDRKMYVEGDAIIARGGCELYITNSTIVATGTGLIVEDAIVHVANSHIEGQNGSFNATDRAKMFVRTSTFEGVPRRAEFASVLDQGGNQYR
;
A
#
# COMPACT_ATOMS: atom_id res chain seq x y z
N MET A 1 46.62 -44.83 -24.39
CA MET A 1 46.68 -45.34 -25.78
C MET A 1 45.25 -45.25 -26.31
N SER A 2 44.83 -44.42 -27.25
CA SER A 2 45.53 -43.69 -28.31
C SER A 2 44.74 -42.43 -28.68
N SER A 3 45.49 -41.38 -29.02
CA SER A 3 45.01 -40.09 -29.55
C SER A 3 44.47 -40.20 -30.98
N LEU A 4 43.58 -39.30 -31.38
CA LEU A 4 43.67 -38.67 -32.71
C LEU A 4 43.04 -37.28 -32.76
N VAL A 5 43.82 -36.35 -33.31
CA VAL A 5 43.62 -34.91 -33.49
C VAL A 5 43.75 -34.61 -34.98
N ILE A 6 42.80 -33.90 -35.61
CA ILE A 6 42.94 -33.14 -36.87
C ILE A 6 41.82 -32.05 -36.82
N ARG A 7 42.01 -30.74 -36.62
CA ARG A 7 42.69 -29.61 -37.31
C ARG A 7 42.12 -29.16 -38.67
N SER A 8 41.84 -27.84 -38.71
CA SER A 8 41.89 -26.90 -39.87
C SER A 8 40.68 -26.86 -40.82
N ALA A 9 40.37 -25.79 -41.54
CA ALA A 9 40.58 -24.33 -41.48
C ALA A 9 39.95 -23.79 -42.80
N ALA A 10 39.21 -22.69 -42.78
CA ALA A 10 39.00 -21.88 -44.00
C ALA A 10 38.77 -20.42 -43.62
N ARG A 11 39.81 -19.62 -43.87
CA ARG A 11 39.78 -18.16 -44.04
C ARG A 11 39.41 -17.86 -45.50
N PHE A 12 38.98 -16.62 -45.78
CA PHE A 12 39.27 -15.74 -46.93
C PHE A 12 38.09 -14.75 -47.12
N PRO A 13 38.25 -13.59 -47.78
CA PRO A 13 39.21 -12.52 -47.51
C PRO A 13 38.53 -11.14 -47.39
N THR A 14 39.29 -10.20 -46.83
CA THR A 14 39.08 -8.76 -46.84
C THR A 14 39.09 -8.16 -48.25
N ALA A 15 38.10 -7.31 -48.57
CA ALA A 15 38.23 -6.26 -49.57
C ALA A 15 38.18 -4.90 -48.84
N ARG A 16 39.33 -4.23 -48.80
CA ARG A 16 39.48 -2.80 -48.46
C ARG A 16 39.58 -2.01 -49.78
N VAL A 17 39.45 -0.69 -49.64
CA VAL A 17 39.72 0.41 -50.60
C VAL A 17 38.46 0.84 -51.36
N ALA A 18 38.04 2.11 -51.44
CA ALA A 18 38.30 3.36 -50.72
C ALA A 18 37.31 4.37 -51.34
N LEU A 19 36.56 5.12 -50.55
CA LEU A 19 36.06 6.44 -50.95
C LEU A 19 35.82 7.29 -49.71
N SER A 20 36.88 7.94 -49.27
CA SER A 20 36.86 9.10 -48.37
C SER A 20 36.53 10.34 -49.22
N CYS A 21 35.70 11.27 -48.70
CA CYS A 21 35.96 12.74 -48.71
C CYS A 21 34.76 13.72 -48.68
N VAL A 22 33.48 13.35 -48.54
CA VAL A 22 32.41 14.39 -48.40
C VAL A 22 31.28 13.97 -47.44
N ALA A 23 31.54 13.99 -46.13
CA ALA A 23 30.48 14.06 -45.11
C ALA A 23 30.96 14.65 -43.76
N LEU A 24 32.06 15.41 -43.78
CA LEU A 24 32.67 16.07 -42.61
C LEU A 24 32.12 17.50 -42.40
N ALA A 25 30.89 17.78 -42.85
CA ALA A 25 30.26 19.10 -42.81
C ALA A 25 28.82 19.11 -42.24
N VAL A 26 28.44 18.10 -41.42
CA VAL A 26 27.13 18.08 -40.71
C VAL A 26 27.30 17.81 -39.20
N LEU A 27 28.46 18.17 -38.64
CA LEU A 27 28.72 18.08 -37.19
C LEU A 27 28.89 19.45 -36.51
N SER A 28 28.64 20.56 -37.21
CA SER A 28 28.74 21.93 -36.65
C SER A 28 27.40 22.63 -36.45
N ALA A 29 26.35 21.88 -36.08
CA ALA A 29 25.06 22.47 -35.72
C ALA A 29 24.31 21.60 -34.70
N CYS A 30 24.80 21.56 -33.45
CA CYS A 30 23.99 21.41 -32.23
C CYS A 30 24.82 21.59 -30.93
N SER A 31 25.92 22.35 -30.97
CA SER A 31 26.49 22.98 -29.77
C SER A 31 25.77 24.32 -29.51
N ARG A 32 24.49 24.22 -29.16
CA ARG A 32 23.68 25.30 -28.56
C ARG A 32 23.16 24.69 -27.27
N GLY A 33 23.81 24.93 -26.14
CA GLY A 33 23.58 26.19 -25.42
C GLY A 33 22.13 26.22 -25.00
N GLY A 34 21.78 25.41 -24.00
CA GLY A 34 20.43 25.24 -23.49
C GLY A 34 20.52 24.88 -22.02
N GLU A 35 20.54 25.92 -21.21
CA GLU A 35 19.96 26.04 -19.87
C GLU A 35 20.18 24.84 -18.92
N GLN A 36 20.86 25.16 -17.81
CA GLN A 36 20.55 24.60 -16.50
C GLN A 36 19.05 24.73 -16.26
N ALA A 37 18.27 23.81 -16.81
CA ALA A 37 16.92 23.55 -16.37
C ALA A 37 17.09 23.13 -14.92
N SER A 38 16.77 24.06 -14.03
CA SER A 38 16.52 23.79 -12.63
C SER A 38 15.75 22.48 -12.59
N THR A 39 16.34 21.45 -11.99
CA THR A 39 15.71 20.19 -11.66
C THR A 39 14.63 20.48 -10.62
N LEU A 40 13.60 21.21 -11.03
CA LEU A 40 12.32 21.21 -10.38
C LEU A 40 11.86 19.75 -10.44
N PRO A 41 11.47 19.16 -9.30
CA PRO A 41 10.95 17.80 -9.29
C PRO A 41 9.82 17.76 -10.31
N SER A 42 10.04 17.03 -11.42
CA SER A 42 9.05 16.90 -12.47
C SER A 42 7.80 16.33 -11.81
N GLU A 43 6.71 17.11 -11.82
CA GLU A 43 5.44 16.61 -11.31
C GLU A 43 5.16 15.28 -12.00
N PRO A 44 4.77 14.23 -11.25
CA PRO A 44 4.49 12.93 -11.83
C PRO A 44 3.44 13.10 -12.93
N ALA A 45 3.70 12.55 -14.12
CA ALA A 45 2.87 12.73 -15.31
C ALA A 45 1.37 12.43 -15.08
N GLU A 46 1.07 11.56 -14.10
CA GLU A 46 -0.27 11.24 -13.63
C GLU A 46 -1.03 12.45 -13.06
N LEU A 47 -0.37 13.30 -12.26
CA LEU A 47 -1.01 14.49 -11.68
C LEU A 47 -1.29 15.54 -12.75
N THR A 48 -0.40 15.70 -13.73
CA THR A 48 -0.60 16.59 -14.87
C THR A 48 -1.81 16.15 -15.69
N TRP A 49 -1.90 14.85 -15.99
CA TRP A 49 -3.07 14.29 -16.70
C TRP A 49 -4.37 14.50 -15.90
N ALA A 50 -4.37 14.22 -14.60
CA ALA A 50 -5.55 14.36 -13.75
C ALA A 50 -6.01 15.82 -13.62
N ARG A 51 -5.08 16.76 -13.47
CA ARG A 51 -5.36 18.21 -13.46
C ARG A 51 -6.03 18.64 -14.77
N THR A 52 -5.45 18.28 -15.91
CA THR A 52 -6.03 18.58 -17.22
C THR A 52 -7.40 17.92 -17.42
N ALA A 53 -7.62 16.72 -16.90
CA ALA A 53 -8.92 16.05 -16.98
C ALA A 53 -10.00 16.76 -16.15
N LEU A 54 -9.66 17.22 -14.93
CA LEU A 54 -10.57 17.99 -14.06
C LEU A 54 -10.90 19.35 -14.66
N GLU A 55 -9.92 20.06 -15.22
CA GLU A 55 -10.11 21.36 -15.87
C GLU A 55 -10.99 21.30 -17.13
N ARG A 56 -11.03 20.14 -17.80
CA ARG A 56 -11.95 19.92 -18.94
C ARG A 56 -13.42 19.79 -18.50
N ASN A 57 -13.70 19.61 -17.21
CA ASN A 57 -15.06 19.52 -16.70
C ASN A 57 -15.54 20.90 -16.20
N PRO A 58 -16.46 21.58 -16.90
CA PRO A 58 -16.88 22.94 -16.56
C PRO A 58 -17.60 23.06 -15.21
N ARG A 59 -18.00 21.93 -14.60
CA ARG A 59 -18.65 21.91 -13.28
C ARG A 59 -17.67 22.06 -12.13
N TYR A 60 -16.41 21.73 -12.32
CA TYR A 60 -15.40 21.74 -11.25
C TYR A 60 -14.35 22.82 -11.49
N GLU A 61 -13.89 23.41 -10.40
CA GLU A 61 -12.77 24.35 -10.38
C GLU A 61 -11.70 23.80 -9.44
N VAL A 62 -10.50 23.55 -9.94
CA VAL A 62 -9.39 23.07 -9.12
C VAL A 62 -8.84 24.24 -8.31
N LEU A 63 -8.99 24.20 -6.98
CA LEU A 63 -8.50 25.22 -6.07
C LEU A 63 -7.05 24.97 -5.63
N ALA A 64 -6.71 23.70 -5.41
CA ALA A 64 -5.39 23.27 -4.98
C ALA A 64 -5.10 21.84 -5.42
N SER A 65 -3.82 21.53 -5.61
CA SER A 65 -3.33 20.17 -5.85
C SER A 65 -2.15 19.89 -4.93
N ASP A 66 -2.21 18.80 -4.18
CA ASP A 66 -1.13 18.32 -3.33
C ASP A 66 -0.44 17.13 -4.01
N THR A 67 0.83 17.32 -4.36
CA THR A 67 1.65 16.32 -5.05
C THR A 67 2.15 15.21 -4.13
N GLN A 68 2.25 15.46 -2.82
CA GLN A 68 2.72 14.47 -1.84
C GLN A 68 1.62 13.46 -1.52
N THR A 69 0.40 13.95 -1.28
CA THR A 69 -0.76 13.11 -0.93
C THR A 69 -1.55 12.65 -2.16
N LYS A 70 -1.23 13.17 -3.35
CA LYS A 70 -1.93 12.92 -4.62
C LYS A 70 -3.41 13.27 -4.53
N VAL A 71 -3.71 14.45 -3.99
CA VAL A 71 -5.07 14.91 -3.70
C VAL A 71 -5.35 16.23 -4.40
N PHE A 72 -6.54 16.36 -4.99
CA PHE A 72 -7.05 17.58 -5.57
C PHE A 72 -8.17 18.15 -4.71
N THR A 73 -8.10 19.44 -4.40
CA THR A 73 -9.22 20.17 -3.81
C THR A 73 -9.97 20.86 -4.94
N VAL A 74 -11.18 20.42 -5.21
CA VAL A 74 -12.05 20.94 -6.26
C VAL A 74 -13.26 21.62 -5.65
N ARG A 75 -13.73 22.69 -6.29
CA ARG A 75 -14.98 23.34 -5.97
C ARG A 75 -16.00 23.04 -7.05
N ASP A 76 -17.17 22.55 -6.67
CA ASP A 76 -18.30 22.49 -7.59
C ASP A 76 -18.82 23.91 -7.82
N ARG A 77 -18.78 24.40 -9.07
CA ARG A 77 -19.21 25.75 -9.45
C ARG A 77 -20.70 25.98 -9.27
N SER A 78 -21.51 24.92 -9.29
CA SER A 78 -22.97 25.02 -9.16
C SER A 78 -23.43 25.12 -7.71
N THR A 79 -22.79 24.38 -6.80
CA THR A 79 -23.17 24.34 -5.36
C THR A 79 -22.26 25.20 -4.49
N GLY A 80 -21.07 25.54 -4.99
CA GLY A 80 -20.01 26.20 -4.23
C GLY A 80 -19.31 25.28 -3.23
N GLN A 81 -19.70 24.00 -3.11
CA GLN A 81 -19.09 23.05 -2.18
C GLN A 81 -17.66 22.71 -2.61
N VAL A 82 -16.78 22.62 -1.62
CA VAL A 82 -15.38 22.21 -1.81
C VAL A 82 -15.26 20.74 -1.42
N GLN A 83 -14.69 19.95 -2.31
CA GLN A 83 -14.48 18.52 -2.14
C GLN A 83 -13.02 18.16 -2.39
N THR A 84 -12.59 17.10 -1.74
CA THR A 84 -11.22 16.59 -1.82
C THR A 84 -11.27 15.24 -2.54
N ILE A 85 -10.60 15.15 -3.69
CA ILE A 85 -10.60 13.98 -4.56
C ILE A 85 -9.20 13.38 -4.58
N ASN A 86 -9.07 12.09 -4.28
CA ASN A 86 -7.80 11.38 -4.41
C ASN A 86 -7.55 10.97 -5.87
N LEU A 87 -6.29 10.99 -6.31
CA LEU A 87 -5.90 10.55 -7.65
C LEU A 87 -6.38 9.12 -7.95
N ASN A 88 -6.40 8.23 -6.95
CA ASN A 88 -6.84 6.84 -7.13
C ASN A 88 -8.35 6.71 -7.39
N ASP A 89 -9.14 7.72 -7.03
CA ASP A 89 -10.58 7.75 -7.27
C ASP A 89 -10.91 8.31 -8.67
N LEU A 90 -9.93 8.93 -9.35
CA LEU A 90 -10.07 9.45 -10.71
C LEU A 90 -9.87 8.33 -11.73
N ALA A 91 -10.94 7.59 -12.03
CA ALA A 91 -10.91 6.58 -13.07
C ALA A 91 -11.03 7.20 -14.48
N ALA A 92 -10.04 6.92 -15.34
CA ALA A 92 -10.14 7.17 -16.79
C ALA A 92 -11.00 6.09 -17.46
N ALA A 93 -12.33 6.12 -17.27
CA ALA A 93 -13.20 5.21 -18.00
C ALA A 93 -13.52 5.80 -19.40
N PRO A 94 -13.42 5.03 -20.48
CA PRO A 94 -13.99 5.41 -21.78
C PRO A 94 -15.46 5.80 -21.59
N ILE A 95 -15.89 6.93 -22.17
CA ILE A 95 -17.27 7.45 -22.00
C ILE A 95 -18.34 6.40 -22.36
N ALA A 96 -18.01 5.48 -23.28
CA ALA A 96 -18.86 4.35 -23.63
C ALA A 96 -19.20 3.41 -22.45
N GLN A 97 -18.33 3.30 -21.45
CA GLN A 97 -18.51 2.44 -20.28
C GLN A 97 -19.23 3.14 -19.12
N LEU A 98 -19.21 4.48 -19.06
CA LEU A 98 -19.87 5.24 -17.99
C LEU A 98 -21.41 5.25 -18.11
N LYS A 99 -21.96 4.89 -19.27
CA LYS A 99 -23.41 4.83 -19.48
C LYS A 99 -24.08 3.61 -18.82
N SER A 100 -23.30 2.65 -18.33
CA SER A 100 -23.79 1.37 -17.81
C SER A 100 -23.66 1.23 -16.28
N ALA A 101 -23.06 2.20 -15.58
CA ALA A 101 -22.77 2.10 -14.14
C ALA A 101 -23.72 2.93 -13.24
N SER A 102 -24.95 3.20 -13.71
CA SER A 102 -26.01 3.72 -12.85
C SER A 102 -26.90 2.55 -12.43
N VAL A 103 -27.11 2.41 -11.13
CA VAL A 103 -28.00 1.46 -10.44
C VAL A 103 -27.39 0.09 -10.10
N ALA A 104 -26.60 0.02 -9.03
CA ALA A 104 -26.49 -1.20 -8.22
C ALA A 104 -26.28 -0.86 -6.74
N SER A 105 -27.32 -1.17 -5.96
CA SER A 105 -27.58 -0.95 -4.54
C SER A 105 -26.39 -1.09 -3.57
N ALA A 106 -26.15 -0.04 -2.78
CA ALA A 106 -25.31 -0.09 -1.59
C ALA A 106 -26.05 -0.82 -0.46
N THR A 107 -25.59 -2.03 -0.15
CA THR A 107 -26.11 -2.87 0.94
C THR A 107 -25.26 -2.63 2.19
N PRO A 108 -25.85 -2.31 3.36
CA PRO A 108 -25.11 -1.83 4.53
C PRO A 108 -24.37 -2.97 5.26
N LEU A 109 -23.05 -2.86 5.38
CA LEU A 109 -22.14 -3.80 6.04
C LEU A 109 -22.22 -3.72 7.59
N PRO A 110 -22.19 -4.86 8.32
CA PRO A 110 -22.13 -4.91 9.78
C PRO A 110 -20.71 -4.68 10.33
N ALA A 111 -20.63 -4.06 11.51
CA ALA A 111 -19.41 -3.66 12.20
C ALA A 111 -18.86 -4.76 13.16
N PRO A 112 -17.53 -4.87 13.34
CA PRO A 112 -16.90 -5.88 14.21
C PRO A 112 -16.72 -5.40 15.67
N GLU A 113 -17.06 -6.27 16.63
CA GLU A 113 -16.83 -6.13 18.07
C GLU A 113 -15.38 -6.41 18.47
N ALA A 114 -14.90 -5.64 19.45
CA ALA A 114 -13.58 -5.73 20.04
C ALA A 114 -13.63 -6.45 21.40
N THR A 115 -12.86 -7.53 21.55
CA THR A 115 -12.60 -8.19 22.83
C THR A 115 -11.47 -7.48 23.58
N THR A 116 -11.72 -7.18 24.86
CA THR A 116 -10.80 -6.56 25.81
C THR A 116 -9.90 -7.62 26.46
N ALA A 117 -8.59 -7.38 26.56
CA ALA A 117 -7.66 -8.19 27.35
C ALA A 117 -6.91 -7.33 28.38
N ALA A 118 -6.76 -7.91 29.57
CA ALA A 118 -6.44 -7.28 30.83
C ALA A 118 -4.95 -7.03 31.10
N VAL A 119 -4.73 -6.06 31.98
CA VAL A 119 -3.47 -5.62 32.61
C VAL A 119 -3.00 -6.63 33.66
N PRO A 120 -1.67 -6.84 33.80
CA PRO A 120 -1.10 -7.15 35.11
C PRO A 120 0.00 -6.17 35.55
N ALA A 121 0.11 -6.09 36.87
CA ALA A 121 0.68 -5.02 37.69
C ALA A 121 2.21 -5.04 37.85
N ALA A 122 2.70 -3.89 38.31
CA ALA A 122 4.06 -3.55 38.73
C ALA A 122 4.58 -4.37 39.94
N PRO A 123 5.89 -4.28 40.21
CA PRO A 123 6.30 -3.71 41.50
C PRO A 123 7.55 -2.79 41.43
N ALA A 124 7.82 -2.18 42.57
CA ALA A 124 8.49 -0.90 42.77
C ALA A 124 9.96 -0.95 43.25
N ALA A 125 10.60 0.24 43.14
CA ALA A 125 11.43 0.94 44.13
C ALA A 125 12.97 0.83 44.15
N ALA A 126 13.55 2.01 44.50
CA ALA A 126 14.88 2.35 45.05
C ALA A 126 16.05 2.52 44.05
N ALA A 127 16.96 3.50 44.12
CA ALA A 127 17.22 4.65 45.00
C ALA A 127 18.22 5.61 44.31
N ALA A 128 18.25 6.89 44.71
CA ALA A 128 19.32 7.88 44.42
C ALA A 128 20.45 7.78 45.49
N PRO A 129 21.49 8.66 45.60
CA PRO A 129 21.91 9.84 44.80
C PRO A 129 23.46 9.98 44.59
N ALA A 130 23.92 11.00 43.85
CA ALA A 130 25.04 11.91 44.19
C ALA A 130 25.49 12.80 43.01
N SER A 131 25.73 14.08 43.31
CA SER A 131 26.30 15.14 42.45
C SER A 131 27.52 15.74 43.18
N PRO A 132 28.49 16.40 42.50
CA PRO A 132 28.60 17.87 42.72
C PRO A 132 29.20 18.74 41.57
N ALA A 133 28.65 19.97 41.45
CA ALA A 133 29.26 21.33 41.31
C ALA A 133 30.26 21.65 40.14
N ALA A 134 30.34 22.84 39.50
CA ALA A 134 30.01 24.26 39.80
C ALA A 134 30.13 25.12 38.47
N PRO A 135 30.16 26.49 38.46
CA PRO A 135 29.10 27.48 38.75
C PRO A 135 28.99 28.64 37.71
N ALA A 136 27.81 29.26 37.56
CA ALA A 136 27.66 30.68 37.17
C ALA A 136 26.25 31.22 37.49
N GLU A 137 26.19 32.31 38.24
CA GLU A 137 25.05 33.16 38.62
C GLU A 137 25.54 34.63 38.56
N PRO A 138 24.72 35.70 38.60
CA PRO A 138 23.31 35.87 38.23
C PRO A 138 23.09 37.03 37.24
N ALA A 139 21.90 37.12 36.64
CA ALA A 139 21.26 38.40 36.37
C ALA A 139 19.75 38.26 36.55
N GLN A 140 19.24 38.88 37.62
CA GLN A 140 17.82 39.06 37.91
C GLN A 140 17.21 40.05 36.93
N VAL A 141 16.00 39.77 36.46
CA VAL A 141 15.05 40.82 36.05
C VAL A 141 13.67 40.44 36.57
N ASP A 142 13.21 41.24 37.53
CA ASP A 142 11.84 41.34 37.99
C ASP A 142 10.90 41.75 36.84
N ASN A 143 9.72 41.13 36.77
CA ASN A 143 8.49 41.77 36.30
C ASN A 143 7.26 40.88 36.62
N SER A 144 6.57 41.23 37.70
CA SER A 144 5.11 41.05 37.85
C SER A 144 4.39 42.12 37.01
N PRO A 145 3.06 42.12 36.73
CA PRO A 145 1.98 41.25 37.25
C PRO A 145 0.91 40.81 36.19
N ALA A 146 -0.03 39.96 36.62
CA ALA A 146 -1.37 39.73 36.04
C ALA A 146 -1.53 39.01 34.67
N ALA A 147 -2.62 38.21 34.60
CA ALA A 147 -3.20 37.52 33.43
C ALA A 147 -2.61 36.16 33.00
N ALA A 148 -2.86 35.10 33.80
CA ALA A 148 -2.85 33.71 33.31
C ALA A 148 -3.81 32.80 34.09
N ALA A 149 -5.01 33.32 34.37
CA ALA A 149 -6.12 32.55 34.94
C ALA A 149 -7.33 32.64 34.00
N GLU A 150 -7.20 32.19 32.75
CA GLU A 150 -8.35 31.97 31.87
C GLU A 150 -7.98 31.05 30.70
N ARG A 151 -8.87 30.11 30.36
CA ARG A 151 -8.81 29.05 29.33
C ARG A 151 -8.49 27.61 29.79
N ALA A 152 -8.99 27.26 30.97
CA ALA A 152 -9.45 25.90 31.22
C ALA A 152 -10.87 25.98 31.79
N GLN A 153 -11.88 25.99 30.91
CA GLN A 153 -13.26 25.48 31.10
C GLN A 153 -14.25 26.13 30.11
N ALA A 154 -15.28 25.34 29.77
CA ALA A 154 -16.55 25.71 29.14
C ALA A 154 -16.60 25.88 27.61
N ALA A 155 -16.69 24.74 26.91
CA ALA A 155 -17.68 24.59 25.85
C ALA A 155 -18.65 23.48 26.28
N GLU A 156 -19.75 23.91 26.90
CA GLU A 156 -20.89 23.08 27.29
C GLU A 156 -21.43 22.37 26.06
N SER A 157 -21.15 21.08 25.94
CA SER A 157 -21.76 20.24 24.91
C SER A 157 -22.93 19.50 25.54
N ASN A 158 -24.12 20.03 25.26
CA ASN A 158 -25.42 19.64 25.79
C ASN A 158 -25.88 18.32 25.13
N TYR A 159 -25.14 17.23 25.36
CA TYR A 159 -25.52 15.89 24.92
C TYR A 159 -25.65 14.97 26.13
N THR A 160 -26.75 14.21 26.16
CA THR A 160 -26.96 13.15 27.16
C THR A 160 -26.63 11.81 26.51
N ILE A 161 -25.69 11.08 27.10
CA ILE A 161 -25.32 9.72 26.69
C ILE A 161 -25.99 8.74 27.67
N ASP A 162 -26.97 7.99 27.19
CA ASP A 162 -27.61 6.91 27.94
C ASP A 162 -27.08 5.56 27.43
N ARG A 163 -26.57 4.74 28.36
CA ARG A 163 -26.09 3.36 28.12
C ARG A 163 -26.91 2.42 28.99
N THR A 164 -28.10 2.10 28.53
CA THR A 164 -28.99 1.15 29.21
C THR A 164 -29.36 0.02 28.23
N GLY A 165 -29.19 -1.24 28.66
CA GLY A 165 -29.65 -2.42 27.92
C GLY A 165 -28.89 -2.78 26.64
N GLY A 166 -27.60 -2.43 26.53
CA GLY A 166 -26.79 -2.75 25.34
C GLY A 166 -27.05 -1.85 24.13
N THR A 167 -27.86 -0.80 24.31
CA THR A 167 -28.09 0.24 23.30
C THR A 167 -27.51 1.57 23.78
N LEU A 168 -26.71 2.21 22.92
CA LEU A 168 -26.17 3.55 23.16
C LEU A 168 -27.13 4.57 22.54
N ARG A 169 -27.70 5.45 23.35
CA ARG A 169 -28.54 6.56 22.87
C ARG A 169 -27.86 7.88 23.18
N VAL A 170 -27.53 8.64 22.14
CA VAL A 170 -26.99 9.99 22.26
C VAL A 170 -28.08 10.95 21.78
N SER A 171 -28.54 11.81 22.69
CA SER A 171 -29.56 12.83 22.39
C SER A 171 -28.95 14.22 22.59
N GLY A 172 -29.04 15.06 21.56
CA GLY A 172 -28.67 16.47 21.56
C GLY A 172 -29.59 17.30 20.64
N PRO A 173 -29.52 18.65 20.69
CA PRO A 173 -30.40 19.50 19.91
C PRO A 173 -30.24 19.23 18.40
N GLY A 174 -31.29 18.64 17.80
CA GLY A 174 -31.37 18.34 16.37
C GLY A 174 -30.92 16.94 15.94
N VAL A 175 -30.40 16.09 16.84
CA VAL A 175 -29.93 14.74 16.48
C VAL A 175 -30.20 13.73 17.60
N SER A 176 -30.91 12.64 17.27
CA SER A 176 -31.10 11.48 18.15
C SER A 176 -30.51 10.26 17.46
N ILE A 177 -29.38 9.76 17.96
CA ILE A 177 -28.74 8.56 17.43
C ILE A 177 -29.01 7.43 18.43
N VAL A 178 -29.82 6.45 18.02
CA VAL A 178 -30.09 5.22 18.77
C VAL A 178 -29.30 4.10 18.10
N SER A 179 -28.30 3.57 18.78
CA SER A 179 -27.55 2.41 18.31
C SER A 179 -28.26 1.14 18.78
N SER A 180 -28.89 0.41 17.86
CA SER A 180 -29.43 -0.92 18.13
C SER A 180 -28.28 -1.92 18.11
N GLY A 181 -28.02 -2.54 19.27
CA GLY A 181 -26.92 -3.48 19.45
C GLY A 181 -26.95 -4.63 18.43
N ARG A 182 -25.83 -4.81 17.74
CA ARG A 182 -25.33 -6.10 17.23
C ARG A 182 -24.03 -6.32 18.01
N GLY A 183 -23.83 -7.32 18.85
CA GLY A 183 -24.50 -8.62 18.90
C GLY A 183 -23.55 -9.66 18.30
N ASP A 184 -22.53 -10.00 19.10
CA ASP A 184 -21.57 -11.09 18.93
C ASP A 184 -22.20 -12.34 18.29
N ALA A 185 -21.92 -12.55 17.00
CA ALA A 185 -22.21 -13.81 16.32
C ALA A 185 -21.31 -14.04 15.10
N SER A 186 -20.00 -14.26 15.30
CA SER A 186 -19.21 -15.12 14.40
C SER A 186 -18.01 -15.79 15.06
N THR A 187 -18.13 -16.20 16.32
CA THR A 187 -17.17 -17.06 17.03
C THR A 187 -17.90 -18.29 17.57
N ARG A 188 -18.53 -19.04 16.67
CA ARG A 188 -18.97 -20.41 16.96
C ARG A 188 -18.61 -21.31 15.77
N SER A 189 -17.50 -22.03 15.93
CA SER A 189 -17.09 -23.27 15.27
C SER A 189 -17.44 -23.46 13.80
N ASN A 190 -16.45 -23.31 12.92
CA ASN A 190 -16.44 -24.06 11.66
C ASN A 190 -15.14 -24.87 11.55
N ALA A 191 -15.12 -25.99 12.28
CA ALA A 191 -14.35 -27.17 11.90
C ALA A 191 -15.06 -27.96 10.77
N ALA A 192 -16.12 -27.41 10.16
CA ALA A 192 -16.84 -28.01 9.03
C ALA A 192 -17.62 -26.92 8.28
N GLY A 193 -16.95 -26.10 7.44
CA GLY A 193 -17.67 -25.16 6.56
C GLY A 193 -16.95 -23.88 6.21
N VAL A 194 -15.62 -23.87 6.08
CA VAL A 194 -14.92 -22.75 5.43
C VAL A 194 -15.39 -22.71 3.98
N ARG A 195 -16.18 -21.70 3.63
CA ARG A 195 -16.65 -21.53 2.24
C ARG A 195 -15.45 -21.17 1.37
N ALA A 196 -15.36 -21.81 0.20
CA ALA A 196 -14.37 -21.45 -0.79
C ALA A 196 -14.50 -19.96 -1.14
N SER A 197 -13.41 -19.23 -0.97
CA SER A 197 -13.27 -17.85 -1.42
C SER A 197 -12.75 -17.82 -2.85
N GLU A 198 -13.12 -16.78 -3.59
CA GLU A 198 -12.60 -16.55 -4.94
C GLU A 198 -11.10 -16.22 -4.91
N PRO A 199 -10.34 -16.59 -5.96
CA PRO A 199 -8.94 -16.24 -6.12
C PRO A 199 -8.68 -14.73 -6.06
N ILE A 200 -7.59 -14.32 -5.41
CA ILE A 200 -7.17 -12.91 -5.36
C ILE A 200 -6.19 -12.62 -6.50
N ILE A 201 -6.53 -11.66 -7.35
CA ILE A 201 -5.67 -11.23 -8.45
C ILE A 201 -5.15 -9.82 -8.16
N CYS A 202 -3.85 -9.71 -7.94
CA CYS A 202 -3.13 -8.45 -7.93
C CYS A 202 -2.39 -8.25 -9.25
N GLU A 203 -2.69 -7.15 -9.94
CA GLU A 203 -2.17 -6.89 -11.29
C GLU A 203 -1.84 -5.42 -11.47
N GLY A 204 -0.78 -5.14 -12.22
CA GLY A 204 -0.32 -3.78 -12.51
C GLY A 204 0.52 -3.21 -11.37
N LYS A 205 0.97 -1.96 -11.52
CA LYS A 205 1.79 -1.24 -10.54
C LYS A 205 0.96 -0.71 -9.36
N ARG A 206 0.24 -1.59 -8.68
CA ARG A 206 -0.55 -1.27 -7.48
C ARG A 206 -0.06 -2.05 -6.28
N MET A 207 -0.32 -1.49 -5.11
CA MET A 207 -0.02 -2.13 -3.85
C MET A 207 -1.30 -2.76 -3.27
N LEU A 208 -1.20 -4.02 -2.82
CA LEU A 208 -2.26 -4.75 -2.14
C LEU A 208 -1.73 -5.28 -0.80
N LYS A 209 -2.52 -5.12 0.26
CA LYS A 209 -2.20 -5.64 1.60
C LYS A 209 -3.27 -6.63 2.05
N LEU A 210 -2.84 -7.82 2.46
CA LEU A 210 -3.62 -8.87 3.09
C LEU A 210 -3.08 -9.04 4.52
N ASP A 211 -3.91 -8.73 5.51
CA ASP A 211 -3.55 -8.79 6.93
C ASP A 211 -4.62 -9.55 7.70
N ASP A 212 -4.20 -10.48 8.55
CA ASP A 212 -5.08 -11.31 9.41
C ASP A 212 -6.24 -11.99 8.68
N ARG A 213 -5.98 -12.51 7.47
CA ARG A 213 -7.00 -13.19 6.65
C ARG A 213 -6.83 -14.70 6.70
N LYS A 214 -7.96 -15.40 6.84
CA LYS A 214 -8.04 -16.86 6.66
C LYS A 214 -8.88 -17.15 5.43
N MET A 215 -8.30 -17.82 4.43
CA MET A 215 -8.98 -18.11 3.17
C MET A 215 -8.69 -19.52 2.70
N TYR A 216 -9.72 -20.13 2.12
CA TYR A 216 -9.66 -21.42 1.46
C TYR A 216 -10.09 -21.21 0.01
N VAL A 217 -9.25 -21.54 -0.96
CA VAL A 217 -9.53 -21.30 -2.38
C VAL A 217 -9.50 -22.61 -3.14
N GLU A 218 -10.50 -22.80 -3.98
CA GLU A 218 -10.49 -23.85 -4.99
C GLU A 218 -9.68 -23.38 -6.20
N GLY A 219 -8.53 -24.01 -6.46
CA GLY A 219 -7.57 -23.60 -7.47
C GLY A 219 -6.41 -22.81 -6.88
N ASP A 220 -5.85 -21.89 -7.66
CA ASP A 220 -4.74 -21.03 -7.22
C ASP A 220 -5.26 -19.90 -6.33
N ALA A 221 -4.70 -19.73 -5.13
CA ALA A 221 -5.27 -18.80 -4.15
C ALA A 221 -5.00 -17.33 -4.46
N ILE A 222 -3.74 -17.00 -4.80
CA ILE A 222 -3.30 -15.63 -5.04
C ILE A 222 -2.41 -15.57 -6.25
N ILE A 223 -2.70 -14.64 -7.16
CA ILE A 223 -1.93 -14.37 -8.37
C ILE A 223 -1.47 -12.92 -8.34
N ALA A 224 -0.16 -12.69 -8.21
CA ALA A 224 0.46 -11.37 -8.21
C ALA A 224 1.30 -11.17 -9.48
N ARG A 225 0.93 -10.19 -10.32
CA ARG A 225 1.61 -9.97 -11.59
C ARG A 225 1.72 -8.52 -12.06
N GLY A 226 2.56 -8.28 -13.05
CA GLY A 226 2.63 -7.01 -13.78
C GLY A 226 3.11 -5.82 -12.94
N GLY A 227 4.08 -6.05 -12.06
CA GLY A 227 4.64 -5.05 -11.16
C GLY A 227 3.84 -4.81 -9.89
N CYS A 228 2.91 -5.70 -9.53
CA CYS A 228 2.17 -5.59 -8.27
C CYS A 228 3.10 -5.70 -7.06
N GLU A 229 2.81 -4.90 -6.04
CA GLU A 229 3.44 -5.00 -4.72
C GLU A 229 2.43 -5.59 -3.72
N LEU A 230 2.65 -6.82 -3.27
CA LEU A 230 1.73 -7.55 -2.39
C LEU A 230 2.34 -7.76 -1.01
N TYR A 231 1.61 -7.38 0.04
CA TYR A 231 1.97 -7.65 1.43
C TYR A 231 1.01 -8.66 2.04
N ILE A 232 1.51 -9.80 2.49
CA ILE A 232 0.76 -10.84 3.20
C ILE A 232 1.30 -10.92 4.63
N THR A 233 0.46 -10.64 5.62
CA THR A 233 0.86 -10.63 7.03
C THR A 233 -0.18 -11.34 7.90
N ASN A 234 0.26 -12.12 8.88
CA ASN A 234 -0.61 -12.81 9.85
C ASN A 234 -1.73 -13.65 9.21
N SER A 235 -1.54 -14.16 7.99
CA SER A 235 -2.62 -14.75 7.21
C SER A 235 -2.47 -16.27 7.06
N THR A 236 -3.58 -16.97 6.88
CA THR A 236 -3.64 -18.41 6.57
C THR A 236 -4.32 -18.61 5.23
N ILE A 237 -3.57 -19.11 4.25
CA ILE A 237 -4.03 -19.28 2.87
C ILE A 237 -3.90 -20.76 2.53
N VAL A 238 -5.02 -21.40 2.21
CA VAL A 238 -5.08 -22.81 1.81
C VAL A 238 -5.67 -22.91 0.41
N ALA A 239 -4.96 -23.57 -0.50
CA ALA A 239 -5.30 -23.68 -1.90
C ALA A 239 -5.32 -25.14 -2.37
N THR A 240 -6.33 -25.55 -3.13
CA THR A 240 -6.28 -26.85 -3.84
C THR A 240 -5.37 -26.83 -5.06
N GLY A 241 -4.91 -25.65 -5.49
CA GLY A 241 -3.89 -25.44 -6.53
C GLY A 241 -2.56 -24.99 -5.93
N THR A 242 -2.03 -23.88 -6.46
CA THR A 242 -0.82 -23.22 -5.93
C THR A 242 -1.23 -22.16 -4.91
N GLY A 243 -0.56 -22.13 -3.75
CA GLY A 243 -0.86 -21.14 -2.71
C GLY A 243 -0.60 -19.70 -3.16
N LEU A 244 0.50 -19.46 -3.86
CA LEU A 244 0.89 -18.13 -4.33
C LEU A 244 1.62 -18.20 -5.68
N ILE A 245 1.10 -17.52 -6.70
CA ILE A 245 1.75 -17.35 -8.02
C ILE A 245 2.27 -15.92 -8.13
N VAL A 246 3.54 -15.76 -8.47
CA VAL A 246 4.22 -14.45 -8.55
C VAL A 246 4.92 -14.31 -9.90
N GLU A 247 4.48 -13.37 -10.73
CA GLU A 247 4.97 -13.16 -12.10
C GLU A 247 5.35 -11.68 -12.31
N ASP A 248 6.63 -11.32 -12.34
CA ASP A 248 7.06 -9.91 -12.46
C ASP A 248 6.48 -9.00 -11.35
N ALA A 249 6.34 -9.52 -10.13
CA ALA A 249 5.78 -8.82 -8.98
C ALA A 249 6.72 -8.85 -7.75
N ILE A 250 6.46 -7.98 -6.78
CA ILE A 250 7.17 -7.91 -5.50
C ILE A 250 6.22 -8.37 -4.39
N VAL A 251 6.58 -9.42 -3.66
CA VAL A 251 5.73 -9.98 -2.60
C VAL A 251 6.47 -10.07 -1.28
N HIS A 252 5.86 -9.55 -0.23
CA HIS A 252 6.33 -9.65 1.15
C HIS A 252 5.40 -10.57 1.93
N VAL A 253 5.94 -11.68 2.46
CA VAL A 253 5.19 -12.64 3.28
C VAL A 253 5.78 -12.67 4.68
N ALA A 254 4.96 -12.39 5.68
CA ALA A 254 5.37 -12.32 7.07
C ALA A 254 4.39 -13.03 8.00
N ASN A 255 4.91 -13.85 8.93
CA ASN A 255 4.10 -14.52 9.95
C ASN A 255 2.83 -15.19 9.38
N SER A 256 2.96 -15.85 8.23
CA SER A 256 1.81 -16.39 7.49
C SER A 256 1.99 -17.87 7.20
N HIS A 257 0.88 -18.57 6.98
CA HIS A 257 0.84 -19.97 6.59
C HIS A 257 0.25 -20.06 5.18
N ILE A 258 1.01 -20.64 4.25
CA ILE A 258 0.61 -20.78 2.85
C ILE A 258 0.71 -22.26 2.47
N GLU A 259 -0.43 -22.86 2.16
CA GLU A 259 -0.57 -24.24 1.75
C GLU A 259 -1.11 -24.30 0.32
N GLY A 260 -0.49 -25.11 -0.54
CA GLY A 260 -1.00 -25.39 -1.88
C GLY A 260 -0.71 -26.82 -2.31
N GLN A 261 -1.72 -27.54 -2.75
CA GLN A 261 -1.60 -28.95 -3.19
C GLN A 261 -0.60 -29.12 -4.35
N ASN A 262 -0.58 -28.19 -5.31
CA ASN A 262 0.36 -28.23 -6.44
C ASN A 262 1.72 -27.57 -6.13
N GLY A 263 1.75 -26.77 -5.05
CA GLY A 263 2.93 -26.06 -4.57
C GLY A 263 2.55 -24.93 -3.62
N SER A 264 3.41 -24.67 -2.64
CA SER A 264 3.22 -23.55 -1.70
C SER A 264 3.32 -22.19 -2.42
N PHE A 265 4.29 -22.04 -3.31
CA PHE A 265 4.38 -20.90 -4.22
C PHE A 265 5.07 -21.24 -5.55
N ASN A 266 4.80 -20.43 -6.57
CA ASN A 266 5.46 -20.44 -7.87
C ASN A 266 5.91 -19.03 -8.26
N ALA A 267 7.22 -18.80 -8.28
CA ALA A 267 7.82 -17.51 -8.62
C ALA A 267 8.47 -17.55 -10.01
N THR A 268 7.96 -16.74 -10.94
CA THR A 268 8.43 -16.63 -12.34
C THR A 268 8.77 -15.18 -12.72
N ASP A 269 9.36 -15.00 -13.91
CA ASP A 269 9.46 -13.69 -14.59
C ASP A 269 9.99 -12.53 -13.74
N ARG A 270 11.20 -12.66 -13.18
CA ARG A 270 11.83 -11.62 -12.33
C ARG A 270 11.05 -11.27 -11.06
N ALA A 271 10.14 -12.14 -10.62
CA ALA A 271 9.50 -12.03 -9.32
C ALA A 271 10.52 -11.84 -8.20
N LYS A 272 10.17 -11.00 -7.22
CA LYS A 272 10.95 -10.80 -6.00
C LYS A 272 10.07 -11.12 -4.81
N MET A 273 10.43 -12.15 -4.05
CA MET A 273 9.72 -12.55 -2.85
C MET A 273 10.60 -12.34 -1.63
N PHE A 274 10.05 -11.73 -0.58
CA PHE A 274 10.68 -11.56 0.72
C PHE A 274 9.85 -12.32 1.74
N VAL A 275 10.41 -13.37 2.32
CA VAL A 275 9.67 -14.27 3.21
C VAL A 275 10.30 -14.28 4.58
N ARG A 276 9.49 -14.11 5.64
CA ARG A 276 9.95 -14.12 7.04
C ARG A 276 8.96 -14.81 7.95
N THR A 277 9.46 -15.61 8.89
CA THR A 277 8.67 -16.23 9.97
C THR A 277 7.40 -16.93 9.45
N SER A 278 7.44 -17.53 8.26
CA SER A 278 6.25 -18.07 7.59
C SER A 278 6.37 -19.57 7.37
N THR A 279 5.22 -20.25 7.27
CA THR A 279 5.18 -21.69 6.97
C THR A 279 4.64 -21.89 5.56
N PHE A 280 5.35 -22.68 4.76
CA PHE A 280 5.01 -23.02 3.39
C PHE A 280 4.84 -24.54 3.31
N GLU A 281 3.62 -24.99 2.99
CA GLU A 281 3.31 -26.41 2.81
C GLU A 281 3.02 -26.71 1.33
N GLY A 282 3.80 -27.63 0.76
CA GLY A 282 3.80 -27.95 -0.66
C GLY A 282 5.07 -27.47 -1.37
N VAL A 283 5.37 -28.10 -2.51
CA VAL A 283 6.64 -27.91 -3.23
C VAL A 283 6.82 -26.46 -3.71
N PRO A 284 7.80 -25.71 -3.19
CA PRO A 284 8.08 -24.37 -3.69
C PRO A 284 8.74 -24.43 -5.07
N ARG A 285 8.33 -23.55 -5.99
CA ARG A 285 8.89 -23.46 -7.34
C ARG A 285 9.45 -22.06 -7.60
N ARG A 286 10.65 -22.03 -8.18
CA ARG A 286 11.37 -20.79 -8.51
C ARG A 286 12.02 -20.91 -9.88
N ALA A 287 11.66 -20.00 -10.80
CA ALA A 287 12.31 -19.89 -12.09
C ALA A 287 13.71 -19.25 -11.97
N GLU A 288 14.54 -19.39 -13.01
CA GLU A 288 15.93 -18.92 -13.04
C GLU A 288 16.09 -17.43 -12.71
N PHE A 289 15.17 -16.59 -13.18
CA PHE A 289 15.23 -15.14 -12.98
C PHE A 289 14.47 -14.65 -11.74
N ALA A 290 13.75 -15.53 -11.04
CA ALA A 290 13.02 -15.17 -9.83
C ALA A 290 13.95 -15.17 -8.61
N SER A 291 13.80 -14.17 -7.75
CA SER A 291 14.54 -14.03 -6.51
C SER A 291 13.62 -14.26 -5.31
N VAL A 292 13.97 -15.22 -4.45
CA VAL A 292 13.28 -15.49 -3.19
C VAL A 292 14.29 -15.28 -2.07
N LEU A 293 14.11 -14.20 -1.32
CA LEU A 293 14.94 -13.85 -0.17
C LEU A 293 14.27 -14.33 1.11
N ASP A 294 14.82 -15.41 1.65
CA ASP A 294 14.47 -15.90 2.98
C ASP A 294 15.15 -15.04 4.05
N GLN A 295 14.34 -14.35 4.85
CA GLN A 295 14.80 -13.46 5.92
C GLN A 295 14.83 -14.16 7.29
N GLY A 296 14.67 -15.48 7.33
CA GLY A 296 14.76 -16.30 8.54
C GLY A 296 13.41 -16.68 9.15
N GLY A 297 13.44 -17.76 9.94
CA GLY A 297 12.28 -18.28 10.67
C GLY A 297 11.22 -18.96 9.80
N ASN A 298 11.49 -19.17 8.52
CA ASN A 298 10.56 -19.86 7.62
C ASN A 298 10.66 -21.38 7.77
N GLN A 299 9.51 -22.06 7.65
CA GLN A 299 9.41 -23.52 7.61
C GLN A 299 8.89 -23.94 6.23
N TYR A 300 9.55 -24.90 5.59
CA TYR A 300 9.14 -25.47 4.31
C TYR A 300 8.88 -26.95 4.52
N ARG A 301 7.68 -27.42 4.16
CA ARG A 301 7.21 -28.81 4.32
C ARG A 301 6.73 -29.38 3.01
#